data_AF-I1M518-F1
#
_entry.id   AF-I1M518-F1
#
_cell.length_a   1.000
_cell.length_b   1.000
_cell.length_c   1.000
_cell.angle_alpha   90.00
_cell.angle_beta   90.00
_cell.angle_gamma   90.00
#
_symmetry.space_group_name_H-M   'P 1'
#
loop_
_entity.id
_entity.type
_entity.pdbx_description
1 polymer ?
#
loop_
_entity_poly.entity_id
_entity_poly.type
_entity_poly.pdbx_seq_one_letter_code
_entity_poly.pdbx_strand_id
1 'polypeptide(L)'
;MDSQVAVALALSLVGGVSTSIGALFVIVNKAPSLKMLGLLQGFAAGLMLSISFFDLAHNALNSLGFLKGNLWFFAGVIFFAVVASFIPEPTLTPTSDVKGRKKNGDEGGKDIMKKHRRQVLFSGIVTAVGISLHNFPEGMAVFLGSLKGLRVGINLALAIALHNIPEGVAVALPVYFATQSKWQAFKLASLSGFAEPLGVIIVAYLFPSSLSPEILEGLLGSGLQ
;
A
#
# COMPACT_ATOMS: atom_id res chain seq x y z
N MET A 1 -13.13 -22.37 11.00
CA MET A 1 -12.18 -21.24 11.02
C MET A 1 -11.13 -21.42 9.94
N ASP A 2 -10.54 -22.61 9.81
CA ASP A 2 -9.56 -22.94 8.76
C ASP A 2 -10.03 -22.63 7.34
N SER A 3 -11.30 -22.90 7.03
CA SER A 3 -11.88 -22.56 5.72
C SER A 3 -11.98 -21.05 5.47
N GLN A 4 -12.30 -20.24 6.49
CA GLN A 4 -12.38 -18.78 6.36
C GLN A 4 -10.99 -18.16 6.24
N VAL A 5 -10.01 -18.67 6.99
CA VAL A 5 -8.60 -18.26 6.86
C VAL A 5 -8.09 -18.58 5.45
N ALA A 6 -8.36 -19.77 4.93
CA ALA A 6 -7.96 -20.15 3.57
C ALA A 6 -8.61 -19.25 2.49
N VAL A 7 -9.89 -18.92 2.64
CA VAL A 7 -10.58 -17.99 1.73
C VAL A 7 -9.98 -16.60 1.81
N ALA A 8 -9.77 -16.05 3.02
CA ALA A 8 -9.17 -14.74 3.19
C ALA A 8 -7.73 -14.69 2.65
N LEU A 9 -6.95 -15.76 2.82
CA LEU A 9 -5.62 -15.89 2.23
C LEU A 9 -5.69 -15.87 0.71
N ALA A 10 -6.60 -16.62 0.10
CA ALA A 10 -6.78 -16.60 -1.35
C ALA A 10 -7.17 -15.21 -1.86
N LEU A 11 -8.09 -14.52 -1.17
CA LEU A 11 -8.52 -13.17 -1.50
C LEU A 11 -7.40 -12.12 -1.34
N SER A 12 -6.64 -12.16 -0.25
CA SER A 12 -5.49 -11.27 -0.02
C SER A 12 -4.32 -11.56 -0.97
N LEU A 13 -4.16 -12.81 -1.41
CA LEU A 13 -3.19 -13.14 -2.46
C LEU A 13 -3.57 -12.51 -3.79
N VAL A 14 -4.86 -12.40 -4.11
CA VAL A 14 -5.31 -11.68 -5.31
C VAL A 14 -4.90 -10.20 -5.23
N GLY A 15 -5.12 -9.53 -4.09
CA GLY A 15 -4.68 -8.14 -3.91
C GLY A 15 -3.14 -7.99 -3.93
N GLY A 16 -2.40 -8.84 -3.23
CA GLY A 16 -0.93 -8.80 -3.26
C GLY A 16 -0.33 -9.10 -4.65
N VAL A 17 -0.96 -9.98 -5.44
CA VAL A 17 -0.58 -10.23 -6.83
C VAL A 17 -0.91 -9.03 -7.72
N SER A 18 -1.99 -8.29 -7.45
CA SER A 18 -2.29 -7.04 -8.17
C SER A 18 -1.16 -6.01 -8.07
N THR A 19 -0.50 -5.88 -6.91
CA THR A 19 0.72 -5.06 -6.77
C THR A 19 1.83 -5.54 -7.72
N SER A 20 1.99 -6.85 -7.84
CA SER A 20 2.97 -7.44 -8.78
C SER A 20 2.59 -7.21 -10.24
N ILE A 21 1.29 -7.23 -10.57
CA ILE A 21 0.76 -6.92 -11.91
C ILE A 21 1.04 -5.46 -12.26
N GLY A 22 0.86 -4.53 -11.32
CA GLY A 22 1.23 -3.13 -11.49
C GLY A 22 2.72 -2.95 -11.84
N ALA A 23 3.60 -3.67 -11.14
CA ALA A 23 5.02 -3.67 -11.46
C ALA A 23 5.34 -4.28 -12.84
N LEU A 24 4.66 -5.37 -13.20
CA LEU A 24 4.81 -6.00 -14.51
C LEU A 24 4.40 -5.03 -15.64
N PHE A 25 3.37 -4.22 -15.43
CA PHE A 25 2.97 -3.19 -16.39
C PHE A 25 4.10 -2.21 -16.71
N VAL A 26 4.87 -1.77 -15.70
CA VAL A 26 6.05 -0.89 -15.87
C VAL A 26 7.17 -1.59 -16.64
N ILE A 27 7.31 -2.90 -16.46
CA ILE A 27 8.40 -3.69 -17.03
C ILE A 27 8.18 -4.03 -18.52
N VAL A 28 6.92 -4.28 -18.89
CA VAL A 28 6.52 -4.70 -20.25
C VAL A 28 6.23 -3.48 -21.12
N ASN A 29 5.62 -2.43 -20.56
CA ASN A 29 5.21 -1.25 -21.31
C ASN A 29 6.22 -0.11 -21.14
N LYS A 30 6.01 0.95 -21.92
CA LYS A 30 6.70 2.22 -21.65
C LYS A 30 6.26 2.73 -20.28
N ALA A 31 7.24 3.15 -19.47
CA ALA A 31 7.01 3.79 -18.19
C ALA A 31 5.91 4.87 -18.30
N PRO A 32 4.85 4.81 -17.46
CA PRO A 32 3.78 5.80 -17.48
C PRO A 32 4.34 7.18 -17.13
N SER A 33 3.74 8.23 -17.72
CA SER A 33 4.07 9.60 -17.34
C SER A 33 3.65 9.90 -15.90
N LEU A 34 4.30 10.85 -15.23
CA LEU A 34 3.93 11.27 -13.87
C LEU A 34 2.46 11.75 -13.78
N LYS A 35 1.93 12.34 -14.85
CA LYS A 35 0.51 12.74 -14.92
C LYS A 35 -0.43 11.53 -14.91
N MET A 36 -0.11 10.51 -15.71
CA MET A 36 -0.85 9.25 -15.75
C MET A 36 -0.77 8.54 -14.40
N LEU A 37 0.41 8.52 -13.78
CA LEU A 37 0.60 7.95 -12.45
C LEU A 37 -0.26 8.68 -11.41
N GLY A 38 -0.25 10.01 -11.40
CA GLY A 38 -1.11 10.80 -10.52
C GLY A 38 -2.60 10.55 -10.73
N LEU A 39 -3.04 10.37 -11.98
CA LEU A 39 -4.44 10.02 -12.29
C LEU A 39 -4.80 8.63 -11.77
N LEU A 40 -3.94 7.63 -11.99
CA LEU A 40 -4.13 6.27 -11.49
C LEU A 40 -4.17 6.23 -9.96
N GLN A 41 -3.28 6.95 -9.30
CA GLN A 41 -3.23 7.08 -7.84
C GLN A 41 -4.45 7.82 -7.28
N GLY A 42 -4.90 8.89 -7.94
CA GLY A 42 -6.13 9.59 -7.55
C GLY A 42 -7.39 8.71 -7.69
N PHE A 43 -7.47 7.90 -8.74
CA PHE A 43 -8.52 6.90 -8.88
C PHE A 43 -8.46 5.85 -7.76
N ALA A 44 -7.27 5.32 -7.47
CA ALA A 44 -7.03 4.34 -6.42
C ALA A 44 -7.44 4.88 -5.03
N ALA A 45 -7.02 6.11 -4.70
CA ALA A 45 -7.38 6.79 -3.46
C ALA A 45 -8.88 7.05 -3.36
N GLY A 46 -9.53 7.46 -4.46
CA GLY A 46 -10.98 7.65 -4.50
C GLY A 46 -11.77 6.37 -4.24
N LEU A 47 -11.29 5.24 -4.77
CA LEU A 47 -11.89 3.92 -4.53
C LEU A 47 -11.80 3.51 -3.05
N MET A 48 -10.63 3.71 -2.43
CA MET A 48 -10.43 3.39 -1.01
C MET A 48 -11.22 4.31 -0.08
N LEU A 49 -11.28 5.61 -0.38
CA LEU A 49 -12.14 6.56 0.35
C LEU A 49 -13.62 6.16 0.25
N SER A 50 -14.09 5.78 -0.94
CA SER A 50 -15.47 5.35 -1.15
C SER A 50 -15.83 4.17 -0.25
N ILE A 51 -14.98 3.14 -0.19
CA ILE A 51 -15.25 1.93 0.62
C ILE A 51 -15.13 2.23 2.10
N SER A 52 -14.12 2.99 2.49
CA SER A 52 -13.92 3.40 3.88
C SER A 52 -15.12 4.15 4.42
N PHE A 53 -15.70 5.11 3.68
CA PHE A 53 -16.82 5.91 4.15
C PHE A 53 -18.19 5.23 3.96
N PHE A 54 -18.46 4.65 2.78
CA PHE A 54 -19.79 4.12 2.47
C PHE A 54 -20.03 2.70 2.97
N ASP A 55 -18.97 1.92 3.20
CA ASP A 55 -19.10 0.55 3.69
C ASP A 55 -18.58 0.45 5.13
N LEU A 56 -17.29 0.67 5.36
CA LEU A 56 -16.67 0.35 6.65
C LEU A 56 -17.11 1.28 7.78
N ALA A 57 -16.98 2.59 7.60
CA ALA A 57 -17.39 3.59 8.59
C ALA A 57 -18.91 3.55 8.82
N HIS A 58 -19.69 3.40 7.74
CA HIS A 58 -21.14 3.28 7.84
C HIS A 58 -21.54 2.04 8.67
N ASN A 59 -20.97 0.87 8.38
CA ASN A 59 -21.25 -0.35 9.13
C ASN A 59 -20.80 -0.24 10.59
N ALA A 60 -19.61 0.32 10.85
CA ALA A 60 -19.10 0.49 12.21
C ALA A 60 -19.99 1.44 13.04
N LEU A 61 -20.47 2.54 12.46
CA LEU A 61 -21.39 3.47 13.12
C LEU A 61 -22.75 2.83 13.40
N ASN A 62 -23.28 2.03 12.47
CA ASN A 62 -24.54 1.32 12.66
C ASN A 62 -24.45 0.22 13.72
N SER A 63 -23.33 -0.50 13.79
CA SER A 63 -23.14 -1.61 14.72
C SER A 63 -22.70 -1.17 16.12
N LEU A 64 -21.86 -0.13 16.23
CA LEU A 64 -21.27 0.32 17.50
C LEU A 64 -21.95 1.56 18.09
N GLY A 65 -22.72 2.28 17.27
CA GLY A 65 -23.23 3.61 17.60
C GLY A 65 -22.22 4.72 17.35
N PHE A 66 -22.73 5.96 17.26
CA PHE A 66 -21.96 7.12 16.83
C PHE A 66 -20.69 7.37 17.66
N LEU A 67 -20.78 7.34 18.99
CA LEU A 67 -19.64 7.65 19.86
C LEU A 67 -18.52 6.61 19.71
N LYS A 68 -18.85 5.32 19.86
CA LYS A 68 -17.87 4.24 19.79
C LYS A 68 -17.25 4.11 18.40
N GLY A 69 -18.05 4.23 17.34
CA GLY A 69 -17.56 4.20 15.96
C GLY A 69 -16.54 5.30 15.68
N ASN A 70 -16.82 6.54 16.11
CA ASN A 70 -15.86 7.65 15.97
C ASN A 70 -14.58 7.43 16.81
N LEU A 71 -14.69 6.88 18.03
CA LEU A 71 -13.50 6.55 18.84
C LEU A 71 -12.58 5.55 18.14
N TRP A 72 -13.14 4.49 17.54
CA TRP A 72 -12.37 3.53 16.75
C TRP A 72 -11.74 4.16 15.50
N PHE A 73 -12.50 4.99 14.78
CA PHE A 73 -11.99 5.74 13.63
C PHE A 73 -10.78 6.61 13.99
N PHE A 74 -10.92 7.49 14.99
CA PHE A 74 -9.81 8.36 15.39
C PHE A 74 -8.64 7.60 16.02
N ALA A 75 -8.90 6.49 16.72
CA ALA A 75 -7.83 5.62 17.20
C ALA A 75 -7.00 5.04 16.04
N GLY A 76 -7.65 4.61 14.96
CA GLY A 76 -6.97 4.16 13.74
C GLY A 76 -6.17 5.27 13.05
N VAL A 77 -6.75 6.47 12.92
CA VAL A 77 -6.05 7.65 12.38
C VAL A 77 -4.79 7.98 13.17
N ILE A 78 -4.88 8.01 14.51
CA ILE A 78 -3.73 8.27 15.40
C ILE A 78 -2.68 7.16 15.26
N PHE A 79 -3.11 5.90 15.26
CA PHE A 79 -2.20 4.77 15.08
C PHE A 79 -1.45 4.86 13.75
N PHE A 80 -2.15 5.11 12.64
CA PHE A 80 -1.53 5.24 11.33
C PHE A 80 -0.60 6.45 11.25
N ALA A 81 -0.99 7.59 11.83
CA ALA A 81 -0.13 8.78 11.89
C ALA A 81 1.18 8.53 12.66
N VAL A 82 1.12 7.77 13.77
CA VAL A 82 2.31 7.36 14.52
C VAL A 82 3.19 6.44 13.68
N VAL A 83 2.63 5.42 13.03
CA VAL A 83 3.39 4.51 12.14
C VAL A 83 4.04 5.29 10.99
N ALA A 84 3.28 6.18 10.34
CA ALA A 84 3.78 7.00 9.24
C ALA A 84 4.91 7.94 9.66
N SER A 85 4.91 8.43 10.91
CA SER A 85 5.99 9.30 11.41
C SER A 85 7.36 8.62 11.50
N PHE A 86 7.41 7.28 11.51
CA PHE A 86 8.65 6.51 11.46
C PHE A 86 9.18 6.30 10.03
N ILE A 87 8.37 6.58 9.00
CA ILE A 87 8.75 6.42 7.60
C ILE A 87 9.44 7.71 7.15
N PRO A 88 10.74 7.67 6.81
CA PRO A 88 11.46 8.87 6.39
C PRO A 88 10.88 9.41 5.09
N GLU A 89 10.56 10.70 5.04
CA GLU A 89 10.21 11.33 3.76
C GLU A 89 11.45 11.40 2.85
N PRO A 90 11.35 10.94 1.58
CA PRO A 90 12.42 11.16 0.63
C PRO A 90 12.61 12.67 0.44
N THR A 91 13.78 13.20 0.82
CA THR A 91 14.11 14.60 0.52
C THR A 91 14.17 14.78 -1.00
N LEU A 92 13.14 15.38 -1.57
CA LEU A 92 13.15 15.87 -2.95
C LEU A 92 14.06 17.09 -3.00
N THR A 93 15.37 16.91 -2.97
CA THR A 93 16.29 18.00 -3.33
C THR A 93 16.12 18.26 -4.82
N PRO A 94 15.53 19.38 -5.26
CA PRO A 94 15.45 19.70 -6.67
C PRO A 94 16.89 19.87 -7.14
N THR A 95 17.28 19.14 -8.18
CA THR A 95 18.55 19.39 -8.88
C THR A 95 18.41 20.68 -9.70
N SER A 96 18.21 21.83 -9.06
CA SER A 96 18.24 23.15 -9.70
C SER A 96 19.67 23.64 -9.97
N ASP A 97 20.70 22.95 -9.47
CA ASP A 97 22.08 23.44 -9.53
C ASP A 97 22.88 23.03 -10.79
N VAL A 98 22.24 22.41 -11.79
CA VAL A 98 22.95 22.00 -13.02
C VAL A 98 23.22 23.18 -13.98
N LYS A 99 22.65 24.37 -13.74
CA LYS A 99 22.89 25.54 -14.63
C LYS A 99 24.21 26.29 -14.39
N GLY A 100 25.04 25.91 -13.40
CA GLY A 100 26.08 26.84 -12.90
C GLY A 100 27.56 26.46 -12.98
N ARG A 101 27.98 25.21 -13.19
CA ARG A 101 29.42 24.86 -13.06
C ARG A 101 29.96 23.93 -14.14
N LYS A 102 30.28 24.50 -15.30
CA LYS A 102 31.42 24.04 -16.11
C LYS A 102 32.71 24.38 -15.36
N LYS A 103 33.23 23.48 -14.52
CA LYS A 103 34.68 23.37 -14.27
C LYS A 103 35.04 22.13 -13.47
N ASN A 104 36.01 21.40 -14.02
CA ASN A 104 36.87 20.34 -13.46
C ASN A 104 36.31 18.92 -13.41
N GLY A 105 36.88 18.08 -14.28
CA GLY A 105 37.07 16.64 -14.07
C GLY A 105 35.89 15.75 -14.46
N ASP A 106 36.16 14.77 -15.32
CA ASP A 106 35.29 13.64 -15.66
C ASP A 106 34.84 12.80 -14.43
N GLU A 107 35.42 13.08 -13.25
CA GLU A 107 35.08 12.49 -11.94
C GLU A 107 33.88 13.17 -11.26
N GLY A 108 33.77 14.51 -11.33
CA GLY A 108 32.70 15.25 -10.64
C GLY A 108 31.30 14.99 -11.21
N GLY A 109 31.19 14.78 -12.53
CA GLY A 109 29.93 14.42 -13.18
C GLY A 109 29.47 12.99 -12.83
N LYS A 110 30.41 12.04 -12.71
CA LYS A 110 30.13 10.64 -12.35
C LYS A 110 29.63 10.53 -10.91
N ASP A 111 30.17 11.33 -9.99
CA ASP A 111 29.73 11.34 -8.59
C ASP A 111 28.35 11.95 -8.40
N ILE A 112 28.02 13.02 -9.13
CA ILE A 112 26.66 13.62 -9.10
C ILE A 112 25.62 12.61 -9.64
N MET A 113 25.90 11.94 -10.76
CA MET A 113 25.00 10.91 -11.30
C MET A 113 24.82 9.72 -10.36
N LYS A 114 25.90 9.24 -9.72
CA LYS A 114 25.83 8.16 -8.72
C LYS A 114 24.99 8.57 -7.51
N LYS A 115 25.18 9.81 -7.01
CA LYS A 115 24.41 10.35 -5.88
C LYS A 115 22.92 10.44 -6.22
N HIS A 116 22.57 10.94 -7.40
CA HIS A 116 21.19 11.01 -7.87
C HIS A 116 20.56 9.61 -7.99
N ARG A 117 21.27 8.65 -8.61
CA ARG A 117 20.81 7.25 -8.71
C ARG A 117 20.52 6.65 -7.34
N ARG A 118 21.38 6.92 -6.35
CA ARG A 118 21.21 6.44 -4.96
C ARG A 118 19.98 7.08 -4.29
N GLN A 119 19.72 8.36 -4.52
CA GLN A 119 18.53 9.04 -4.00
C GLN A 119 17.23 8.48 -4.60
N VAL A 120 17.20 8.24 -5.92
CA VAL A 120 16.01 7.66 -6.57
C VAL A 120 15.79 6.21 -6.10
N LEU A 121 16.86 5.43 -5.93
CA LEU A 121 16.76 4.08 -5.37
C LEU A 121 16.24 4.10 -3.92
N PHE A 122 16.78 5.02 -3.10
CA PHE A 122 16.32 5.20 -1.72
C PHE A 122 14.84 5.57 -1.68
N SER A 123 14.38 6.49 -2.53
CA SER A 123 12.97 6.82 -2.68
C SER A 123 12.14 5.58 -3.03
N GLY A 124 12.58 4.76 -3.99
CA GLY A 124 11.87 3.52 -4.35
C GLY A 124 11.79 2.51 -3.22
N ILE A 125 12.84 2.36 -2.41
CA ILE A 125 12.85 1.47 -1.24
C ILE A 125 11.92 2.01 -0.15
N VAL A 126 11.98 3.30 0.15
CA VAL A 126 11.08 3.95 1.13
C VAL A 126 9.62 3.81 0.68
N THR A 127 9.33 4.04 -0.60
CA THR A 127 8.00 3.83 -1.18
C THR A 127 7.54 2.37 -1.04
N ALA A 128 8.42 1.40 -1.29
CA ALA A 128 8.09 -0.01 -1.09
C ALA A 128 7.75 -0.34 0.37
N VAL A 129 8.52 0.21 1.33
CA VAL A 129 8.26 0.04 2.77
C VAL A 129 6.94 0.71 3.18
N GLY A 130 6.68 1.93 2.70
CA GLY A 130 5.42 2.62 2.98
C GLY A 130 4.21 1.86 2.46
N ILE A 131 4.30 1.34 1.23
CA ILE A 131 3.24 0.52 0.63
C ILE A 131 3.11 -0.81 1.39
N SER A 132 4.20 -1.47 1.80
CA SER A 132 4.07 -2.66 2.69
C SER A 132 3.30 -2.38 3.97
N LEU A 133 3.52 -1.22 4.60
CA LEU A 133 2.82 -0.83 5.82
C LEU A 133 1.35 -0.46 5.57
N HIS A 134 0.99 -0.14 4.33
CA HIS A 134 -0.39 0.13 3.89
C HIS A 134 -1.14 -1.16 3.51
N ASN A 135 -0.49 -2.03 2.72
CA ASN A 135 -1.00 -3.34 2.31
C ASN A 135 -1.20 -4.29 3.50
N PHE A 136 -0.41 -4.15 4.56
CA PHE A 136 -0.58 -4.99 5.75
C PHE A 136 -2.00 -4.85 6.35
N PRO A 137 -2.45 -3.64 6.72
CA PRO A 137 -3.83 -3.42 7.11
C PRO A 137 -4.92 -3.79 6.09
N GLU A 138 -4.69 -3.61 4.80
CA GLU A 138 -5.63 -4.07 3.76
C GLU A 138 -5.88 -5.58 3.87
N GLY A 139 -4.81 -6.36 4.02
CA GLY A 139 -4.88 -7.79 4.26
C GLY A 139 -5.66 -8.14 5.54
N MET A 140 -5.44 -7.39 6.62
CA MET A 140 -6.23 -7.55 7.85
C MET A 140 -7.72 -7.34 7.58
N ALA A 141 -8.06 -6.30 6.81
CA ALA A 141 -9.44 -5.98 6.52
C ALA A 141 -10.10 -7.02 5.60
N VAL A 142 -9.39 -7.61 4.64
CA VAL A 142 -9.89 -8.75 3.84
C VAL A 142 -10.26 -9.93 4.76
N PHE A 143 -9.43 -10.24 5.76
CA PHE A 143 -9.75 -11.29 6.74
C PHE A 143 -10.99 -10.93 7.55
N LEU A 144 -11.02 -9.76 8.19
CA LEU A 144 -12.14 -9.32 9.02
C LEU A 144 -13.45 -9.20 8.21
N GLY A 145 -13.38 -8.71 6.98
CA GLY A 145 -14.52 -8.67 6.06
C GLY A 145 -15.01 -10.06 5.66
N SER A 146 -14.09 -11.01 5.45
CA SER A 146 -14.45 -12.41 5.17
C SER A 146 -15.15 -13.09 6.36
N LEU A 147 -14.85 -12.68 7.60
CA LEU A 147 -15.57 -13.15 8.79
C LEU A 147 -17.03 -12.67 8.82
N LYS A 148 -17.33 -11.49 8.28
CA LYS A 148 -18.70 -10.99 8.13
C LYS A 148 -19.49 -11.71 7.03
N GLY A 149 -18.79 -12.19 6.01
CA GLY A 149 -19.36 -13.01 4.96
C GLY A 149 -18.56 -12.96 3.66
N LEU A 150 -18.68 -14.03 2.87
CA LEU A 150 -17.93 -14.19 1.62
C LEU A 150 -18.15 -13.02 0.64
N ARG A 151 -19.37 -12.48 0.56
CA ARG A 151 -19.68 -11.35 -0.33
C ARG A 151 -18.92 -10.08 0.07
N VAL A 152 -18.82 -9.79 1.36
CA VAL A 152 -18.08 -8.62 1.88
C VAL A 152 -16.59 -8.79 1.61
N GLY A 153 -16.03 -9.98 1.91
CA GLY A 153 -14.64 -10.31 1.61
C GLY A 153 -14.30 -10.18 0.12
N ILE A 154 -15.13 -10.71 -0.78
CA ILE A 154 -14.91 -10.59 -2.24
C ILE A 154 -14.95 -9.14 -2.70
N ASN A 155 -15.96 -8.37 -2.27
CA ASN A 155 -16.08 -6.96 -2.67
C ASN A 155 -14.85 -6.16 -2.24
N LEU A 156 -14.39 -6.36 -1.00
CA LEU A 156 -13.22 -5.68 -0.46
C LEU A 156 -11.94 -6.11 -1.16
N ALA A 157 -11.77 -7.41 -1.44
CA ALA A 157 -10.60 -7.92 -2.15
C ALA A 157 -10.52 -7.43 -3.60
N LEU A 158 -11.65 -7.32 -4.31
CA LEU A 158 -11.69 -6.77 -5.66
C LEU A 158 -11.31 -5.29 -5.69
N ALA A 159 -11.80 -4.53 -4.70
CA ALA A 159 -11.47 -3.14 -4.53
C ALA A 159 -9.98 -2.91 -4.28
N ILE A 160 -9.43 -3.62 -3.29
CA ILE A 160 -8.00 -3.60 -2.96
C ILE A 160 -7.18 -4.04 -4.18
N ALA A 161 -7.58 -5.10 -4.88
CA ALA A 161 -6.90 -5.55 -6.09
C ALA A 161 -6.86 -4.47 -7.20
N LEU A 162 -7.86 -3.59 -7.30
CA LEU A 162 -7.84 -2.47 -8.24
C LEU A 162 -6.99 -1.30 -7.75
N HIS A 163 -6.94 -1.06 -6.43
CA HIS A 163 -6.06 -0.07 -5.80
C HIS A 163 -4.58 -0.42 -5.97
N ASN A 164 -4.26 -1.71 -5.85
CA ASN A 164 -2.89 -2.21 -5.73
C ASN A 164 -2.14 -2.22 -7.06
N ILE A 165 -2.86 -2.22 -8.20
CA ILE A 165 -2.23 -2.08 -9.52
C ILE A 165 -1.50 -0.72 -9.64
N PRO A 166 -2.16 0.44 -9.44
CA PRO A 166 -1.51 1.74 -9.34
C PRO A 166 -0.33 1.79 -8.37
N GLU A 167 -0.44 1.17 -7.19
CA GLU A 167 0.65 1.15 -6.19
C GLU A 167 1.86 0.36 -6.67
N GLY A 168 1.63 -0.79 -7.29
CA GLY A 168 2.69 -1.59 -7.91
C GLY A 168 3.48 -0.80 -8.95
N VAL A 169 2.80 0.03 -9.74
CA VAL A 169 3.44 0.97 -10.67
C VAL A 169 4.28 2.01 -9.90
N ALA A 170 3.75 2.56 -8.81
CA ALA A 170 4.40 3.58 -7.99
C ALA A 170 5.69 3.08 -7.32
N VAL A 171 5.75 1.81 -6.88
CA VAL A 171 6.98 1.17 -6.37
C VAL A 171 7.96 0.88 -7.51
N ALA A 172 7.49 0.25 -8.58
CA ALA A 172 8.36 -0.29 -9.62
C ALA A 172 9.08 0.81 -10.42
N LEU A 173 8.42 1.94 -10.66
CA LEU A 173 8.93 3.01 -11.51
C LEU A 173 10.24 3.66 -11.00
N PRO A 174 10.33 4.18 -9.77
CA PRO A 174 11.58 4.75 -9.23
C PRO A 174 12.68 3.70 -9.11
N VAL A 175 12.35 2.47 -8.70
CA VAL A 175 13.32 1.37 -8.61
C VAL A 175 13.87 1.03 -9.99
N TYR A 176 13.03 0.94 -11.02
CA TYR A 176 13.47 0.67 -12.38
C TYR A 176 14.35 1.80 -12.93
N PHE A 177 13.96 3.07 -12.75
CA PHE A 177 14.76 4.20 -13.21
C PHE A 177 16.11 4.28 -12.50
N ALA A 178 16.15 4.01 -11.20
CA ALA A 178 17.39 3.98 -10.47
C ALA A 178 18.26 2.78 -10.85
N THR A 179 17.72 1.57 -10.93
CA THR A 179 18.54 0.34 -11.03
C THR A 179 18.79 -0.10 -12.46
N GLN A 180 17.91 0.30 -13.40
CA GLN A 180 17.80 -0.26 -14.76
C GLN A 180 17.50 -1.77 -14.76
N SER A 181 17.07 -2.34 -13.62
CA SER A 181 16.78 -3.76 -13.47
C SER A 181 15.28 -3.99 -13.32
N LYS A 182 14.69 -4.59 -14.35
CA LYS A 182 13.28 -5.02 -14.35
C LYS A 182 12.98 -5.97 -13.19
N TRP A 183 13.91 -6.90 -12.92
CA TRP A 183 13.76 -7.86 -11.83
C TRP A 183 13.78 -7.23 -10.44
N GLN A 184 14.64 -6.23 -10.20
CA GLN A 184 14.66 -5.54 -8.90
C GLN A 184 13.37 -4.76 -8.67
N ALA A 185 12.86 -4.08 -9.70
CA ALA A 185 11.57 -3.38 -9.64
C ALA A 185 10.41 -4.32 -9.34
N PHE A 186 10.33 -5.45 -10.07
CA PHE A 186 9.31 -6.48 -9.82
C PHE A 186 9.42 -7.03 -8.39
N LYS A 187 10.62 -7.44 -7.97
CA LYS A 187 10.85 -8.07 -6.67
C LYS A 187 10.45 -7.15 -5.52
N LEU A 188 10.81 -5.87 -5.56
CA LEU A 188 10.44 -4.94 -4.49
C LEU A 188 8.93 -4.69 -4.42
N ALA A 189 8.25 -4.54 -5.56
CA ALA A 189 6.80 -4.38 -5.59
C ALA A 189 6.04 -5.66 -5.19
N SER A 190 6.54 -6.84 -5.58
CA SER A 190 5.95 -8.11 -5.13
C SER A 190 6.14 -8.33 -3.63
N LEU A 191 7.32 -8.00 -3.10
CA LEU A 191 7.57 -8.06 -1.65
C LEU A 191 6.66 -7.10 -0.88
N SER A 192 6.35 -5.92 -1.44
CA SER A 192 5.40 -5.02 -0.79
C SER A 192 3.97 -5.55 -0.82
N GLY A 193 3.52 -6.11 -1.94
CA GLY A 193 2.21 -6.74 -2.05
C GLY A 193 2.02 -7.97 -1.14
N PHE A 194 3.08 -8.72 -0.83
CA PHE A 194 2.99 -9.84 0.11
C PHE A 194 2.73 -9.42 1.57
N ALA A 195 2.72 -8.12 1.88
CA ALA A 195 2.27 -7.64 3.18
C ALA A 195 0.79 -7.94 3.45
N GLU A 196 -0.06 -8.01 2.42
CA GLU A 196 -1.49 -8.37 2.55
C GLU A 196 -1.72 -9.78 3.12
N PRO A 197 -1.23 -10.87 2.49
CA PRO A 197 -1.39 -12.21 3.05
C PRO A 197 -0.70 -12.34 4.42
N LEU A 198 0.38 -11.60 4.68
CA LEU A 198 0.97 -11.54 6.03
C LEU A 198 0.01 -10.91 7.05
N GLY A 199 -0.73 -9.87 6.66
CA GLY A 199 -1.81 -9.27 7.47
C GLY A 199 -2.88 -10.29 7.85
N VAL A 200 -3.32 -11.10 6.89
CA VAL A 200 -4.27 -12.21 7.16
C VAL A 200 -3.68 -13.21 8.14
N ILE A 201 -2.45 -13.68 7.93
CA ILE A 201 -1.81 -14.69 8.81
C ILE A 201 -1.69 -14.16 10.23
N ILE A 202 -1.20 -12.93 10.40
CA ILE A 202 -0.97 -12.34 11.71
C ILE A 202 -2.30 -12.14 12.45
N VAL A 203 -3.32 -11.60 11.79
CA VAL A 203 -4.63 -11.40 12.45
C VAL A 203 -5.31 -12.73 12.74
N ALA A 204 -5.25 -13.70 11.83
CA ALA A 204 -5.80 -15.04 12.08
C ALA A 204 -5.11 -15.74 13.26
N TYR A 205 -3.79 -15.52 13.44
CA TYR A 205 -3.03 -16.08 14.56
C TYR A 205 -3.29 -15.35 15.89
N LEU A 206 -3.40 -14.01 15.86
CA LEU A 206 -3.64 -13.21 17.06
C LEU A 206 -5.10 -13.28 17.54
N PHE A 207 -6.04 -13.49 16.62
CA PHE A 207 -7.47 -13.59 16.91
C PHE A 207 -8.06 -14.94 16.43
N PRO A 208 -7.57 -16.08 16.93
CA PRO A 208 -7.98 -17.41 16.51
C PRO A 208 -9.26 -17.89 17.19
N SER A 209 -9.90 -17.05 18.00
CA SER A 209 -11.18 -17.34 18.66
C SER A 209 -12.07 -16.11 18.55
N SER A 210 -13.36 -16.36 18.32
CA SER A 210 -14.40 -15.37 18.00
C SER A 210 -14.15 -13.99 18.60
N LEU A 211 -13.66 -13.07 17.74
CA LEU A 211 -13.57 -11.64 18.03
C LEU A 211 -14.94 -11.17 18.52
N SER A 212 -14.97 -10.36 19.58
CA SER A 212 -16.23 -9.72 19.95
C SER A 212 -16.70 -8.89 18.76
N PRO A 213 -18.01 -8.87 18.46
CA PRO A 213 -18.54 -8.05 17.37
C PRO A 213 -18.10 -6.59 17.47
N GLU A 214 -17.94 -6.08 18.70
CA GLU A 214 -17.42 -4.74 18.95
C GLU A 214 -16.00 -4.52 18.43
N ILE A 215 -15.07 -5.43 18.72
CA ILE A 215 -13.67 -5.31 18.26
C ILE A 215 -13.59 -5.53 16.75
N LEU A 216 -14.37 -6.47 16.19
CA LEU A 216 -14.40 -6.73 14.75
C LEU A 216 -14.85 -5.48 13.97
N GLU A 217 -15.98 -4.89 14.36
CA GLU A 217 -16.52 -3.67 13.76
C GLU A 217 -15.61 -2.47 14.00
N GLY A 218 -15.00 -2.39 15.18
CA GLY A 218 -14.07 -1.33 15.53
C GLY A 218 -12.80 -1.35 14.70
N LEU A 219 -12.19 -2.51 14.52
CA LEU A 219 -10.99 -2.67 13.68
C LEU A 219 -11.28 -2.35 12.21
N LEU A 220 -12.43 -2.79 11.68
CA LEU A 220 -12.84 -2.44 10.31
C LEU A 220 -13.15 -0.94 10.16
N GLY A 221 -13.83 -0.35 11.15
CA GLY A 221 -14.18 1.07 11.16
C GLY A 221 -13.02 2.02 11.46
N SER A 222 -11.89 1.49 11.93
CA SER A 222 -10.69 2.29 12.24
C SER A 222 -10.00 2.87 11.00
N GLY A 223 -10.41 2.45 9.80
CA GLY A 223 -9.90 3.03 8.55
C GLY A 223 -8.42 2.76 8.34
N LEU A 224 -7.91 1.60 8.79
CA LEU A 224 -6.56 1.15 8.48
C LEU A 224 -6.49 0.68 7.02
N GLN A 225 -6.78 1.58 6.08
CA GLN A 225 -6.89 1.36 4.63
C GLN A 225 -6.61 2.67 3.89
#